data_AF-A0A182SH05-F1
#
_entry.id   AF-A0A182SH05-F1
#
_cell.length_a   1.000
_cell.length_b   1.000
_cell.length_c   1.000
_cell.angle_alpha   90.00
_cell.angle_beta   90.00
_cell.angle_gamma   90.00
#
_symmetry.space_group_name_H-M   'P 1'
#
loop_
_entity.id
_entity.type
_entity.pdbx_description
1 polymer ?
#
loop_
_entity_poly.entity_id
_entity_poly.type
_entity_poly.pdbx_seq_one_letter_code
_entity_poly.pdbx_strand_id
1 'polypeptide(L)'
;NDINEDTILSLNEQGHKIDCFGIGTHLVTCQRQPALGCVYKMVEINNQPRIKLSQDVGKVTMPGSKNVFRLYGADGHALIDLLQRVDENPPEVGQKVLCRHPFQESKRAYVIPTQVEPLYRVYWTEGRVAQVLPSLEEVRERVQASLRTLRQDHKRTLNPTPYKVAVSDNLYNFIHELWLQNAPIGELS
;
A
#
# COMPACT_ATOMS: atom_id res chain seq x y z
N ASN A 1 -24.44 22.82 -8.72
CA ASN A 1 -24.07 23.05 -7.29
C ASN A 1 -24.09 21.73 -6.55
N ASP A 2 -23.33 21.61 -5.46
CA ASP A 2 -23.18 20.38 -4.66
C ASP A 2 -22.87 19.12 -5.48
N ILE A 3 -21.94 19.28 -6.42
CA ILE A 3 -21.50 18.22 -7.32
C ILE A 3 -20.54 17.28 -6.57
N ASN A 4 -20.77 15.98 -6.69
CA ASN A 4 -19.88 14.91 -6.25
C ASN A 4 -19.81 13.80 -7.31
N GLU A 5 -19.04 12.74 -7.04
CA GLU A 5 -18.79 11.64 -7.98
C GLU A 5 -20.07 10.94 -8.46
N ASP A 6 -21.04 10.69 -7.56
CA ASP A 6 -22.30 10.03 -7.92
C ASP A 6 -23.18 10.94 -8.78
N THR A 7 -23.20 12.25 -8.48
CA THR A 7 -23.91 13.23 -9.29
C THR A 7 -23.32 13.32 -10.70
N ILE A 8 -21.99 13.33 -10.82
CA ILE A 8 -21.29 13.33 -12.10
C ILE A 8 -21.63 12.06 -12.89
N LEU A 9 -21.62 10.90 -12.24
CA LEU A 9 -21.97 9.63 -12.88
C LEU A 9 -23.40 9.65 -13.43
N SER A 10 -24.37 10.11 -12.63
CA SER A 10 -25.77 10.22 -13.04
C SER A 10 -25.98 11.20 -14.21
N LEU A 11 -25.29 12.34 -14.20
CA LEU A 11 -25.34 13.30 -15.30
C LEU A 11 -24.79 12.69 -16.60
N ASN A 12 -23.67 11.97 -16.52
CA ASN A 12 -23.06 11.27 -17.66
C ASN A 12 -24.03 10.25 -18.28
N GLU A 13 -24.74 9.46 -17.45
CA GLU A 13 -25.73 8.49 -17.91
C GLU A 13 -26.93 9.14 -18.62
N GLN A 14 -27.29 10.37 -18.25
CA GLN A 14 -28.38 11.14 -18.86
C GLN A 14 -27.98 11.87 -20.15
N GLY A 15 -26.71 11.79 -20.58
CA GLY A 15 -26.25 12.45 -21.81
C GLY A 15 -26.27 13.98 -21.73
N HIS A 16 -25.95 14.53 -20.55
CA HIS A 16 -25.89 15.98 -20.31
C HIS A 16 -24.97 16.74 -21.29
N LYS A 17 -25.12 18.07 -21.38
CA LYS A 17 -24.34 18.97 -22.26
C LYS A 17 -23.40 19.90 -21.48
N ILE A 18 -22.92 19.46 -20.32
CA ILE A 18 -22.04 20.29 -19.46
C ILE A 18 -20.60 20.01 -19.86
N ASP A 19 -19.84 21.05 -20.20
CA ASP A 19 -18.45 20.91 -20.64
C ASP A 19 -17.44 20.99 -19.48
N CYS A 20 -17.82 21.60 -18.34
CA CYS A 20 -16.93 21.82 -17.21
C CYS A 20 -17.66 21.67 -15.86
N PHE A 21 -17.00 21.04 -14.89
CA PHE A 21 -17.49 20.90 -13.51
C PHE A 21 -16.62 21.67 -12.53
N GLY A 22 -17.19 22.65 -11.84
CA GLY A 22 -16.58 23.28 -10.67
C GLY A 22 -17.01 22.55 -9.40
N ILE A 23 -16.08 21.88 -8.74
CA ILE A 23 -16.35 21.10 -7.52
C ILE A 23 -15.69 21.79 -6.32
N GLY A 24 -16.52 22.26 -5.38
CA GLY A 24 -16.08 22.92 -4.16
C GLY A 24 -16.05 21.95 -2.98
N THR A 25 -16.98 22.15 -2.04
CA THR A 25 -17.05 21.50 -0.71
C THR A 25 -16.77 20.01 -0.73
N HIS A 26 -17.45 19.23 -1.58
CA HIS A 26 -17.30 17.78 -1.63
C HIS A 26 -15.84 17.31 -1.86
N LEU A 27 -15.13 17.98 -2.76
CA LEU A 27 -13.74 17.64 -3.10
C LEU A 27 -12.77 18.12 -2.01
N VAL A 28 -12.87 19.38 -1.59
CA VAL A 28 -11.87 19.99 -0.69
C VAL A 28 -11.97 19.48 0.75
N THR A 29 -13.17 19.07 1.20
CA THR A 29 -13.36 18.53 2.55
C THR A 29 -13.35 17.01 2.59
N CYS A 30 -13.19 16.33 1.43
CA CYS A 30 -13.34 14.88 1.31
C CYS A 30 -14.60 14.36 2.00
N GLN A 31 -15.76 14.99 1.78
CA GLN A 31 -16.92 14.92 2.70
C GLN A 31 -17.36 13.48 3.10
N ARG A 32 -17.25 12.50 2.21
CA ARG A 32 -17.57 11.08 2.50
C ARG A 32 -16.66 10.47 3.56
N GLN A 33 -15.38 10.84 3.54
CA GLN A 33 -14.36 10.37 4.45
C GLN A 33 -13.32 11.49 4.66
N PRO A 34 -13.55 12.40 5.61
CA PRO A 34 -12.71 13.59 5.80
C PRO A 34 -11.32 13.28 6.38
N ALA A 35 -11.05 12.03 6.74
CA ALA A 35 -9.78 11.58 7.29
C ALA A 35 -9.32 10.25 6.67
N LEU A 36 -8.04 10.17 6.31
CA LEU A 36 -7.46 8.96 5.72
C LEU A 36 -7.15 7.86 6.75
N GLY A 37 -6.92 8.24 8.02
CA GLY A 37 -6.58 7.29 9.08
C GLY A 37 -5.11 6.87 9.12
N CYS A 38 -4.20 7.69 8.59
CA CYS A 38 -2.75 7.44 8.68
C CYS A 38 -2.27 7.38 10.14
N VAL A 39 -1.29 6.52 10.40
CA VAL A 39 -0.67 6.36 11.72
C VAL A 39 0.84 6.41 11.63
N TYR A 40 1.47 6.91 12.69
CA TYR A 40 2.90 6.78 12.92
C TYR A 40 3.14 5.74 14.01
N LYS A 41 4.06 4.79 13.77
CA LYS A 41 4.39 3.71 14.71
C LYS A 41 5.90 3.50 14.72
N MET A 42 6.47 3.37 15.91
CA MET A 42 7.84 2.87 16.08
C MET A 42 7.88 1.39 15.72
N VAL A 43 8.74 1.02 14.78
CA VAL A 43 8.92 -0.37 14.33
C VAL A 43 10.22 -0.98 14.84
N GLU A 44 11.17 -0.14 15.25
CA GLU A 44 12.51 -0.54 15.68
C GLU A 44 13.14 0.58 16.53
N ILE A 45 13.94 0.21 17.53
CA ILE A 45 14.75 1.14 18.33
C ILE A 45 16.03 0.42 18.77
N ASN A 46 17.19 1.06 18.63
CA ASN A 46 18.50 0.46 18.95
C ASN A 46 18.70 -0.92 18.30
N ASN A 47 18.31 -1.06 17.02
CA ASN A 47 18.31 -2.32 16.27
C ASN A 47 17.44 -3.44 16.89
N GLN A 48 16.56 -3.10 17.83
CA GLN A 48 15.58 -4.02 18.41
C GLN A 48 14.19 -3.76 17.80
N PRO A 49 13.62 -4.74 17.10
CA PRO A 49 12.28 -4.65 16.54
C PRO A 49 11.21 -4.44 17.61
N ARG A 50 10.16 -3.68 17.28
CA ARG A 50 9.01 -3.42 18.15
C ARG A 50 7.72 -3.88 17.49
N ILE A 51 6.94 -4.66 18.23
CA ILE A 51 5.60 -5.10 17.85
C ILE A 51 4.60 -4.63 18.91
N LYS A 52 3.50 -4.03 18.46
CA LYS A 52 2.35 -3.71 19.29
C LYS A 52 1.26 -4.71 19.00
N LEU A 53 0.92 -5.52 20.01
CA LEU A 53 -0.16 -6.49 19.92
C LEU A 53 -1.53 -5.81 20.10
N SER A 54 -2.55 -6.50 19.64
CA SER A 54 -3.93 -6.05 19.66
C SER A 54 -4.83 -7.28 19.62
N GLN A 55 -5.98 -7.22 20.29
CA GLN A 55 -7.01 -8.27 20.15
C GLN A 55 -7.53 -8.36 18.71
N ASP A 56 -7.59 -7.20 18.04
CA ASP A 56 -7.83 -7.13 16.60
C ASP A 56 -6.51 -7.33 15.85
N VAL A 57 -6.41 -8.48 15.16
CA VAL A 57 -5.23 -8.89 14.38
C VAL A 57 -4.89 -7.85 13.30
N GLY A 58 -5.89 -7.18 12.73
CA GLY A 58 -5.67 -6.12 11.74
C GLY A 58 -4.98 -4.87 12.31
N LYS A 59 -4.91 -4.73 13.63
CA LYS A 59 -4.25 -3.63 14.35
C LYS A 59 -2.90 -4.02 14.96
N VAL A 60 -2.40 -5.23 14.66
CA VAL A 60 -1.03 -5.62 14.99
C VAL A 60 -0.07 -4.87 14.07
N THR A 61 0.95 -4.26 14.63
CA THR A 61 1.93 -3.50 13.85
C THR A 61 2.99 -4.40 13.22
N MET A 62 3.47 -4.06 12.02
CA MET A 62 4.60 -4.74 11.39
C MET A 62 5.93 -4.33 12.04
N PRO A 63 6.68 -5.24 12.68
CA PRO A 63 7.94 -4.94 13.34
C PRO A 63 9.09 -4.73 12.34
N GLY A 64 10.19 -4.15 12.82
CA GLY A 64 11.47 -3.98 12.12
C GLY A 64 11.46 -2.92 11.02
N SER A 65 12.64 -2.46 10.62
CA SER A 65 12.78 -1.65 9.41
C SER A 65 12.46 -2.47 8.14
N LYS A 66 11.80 -1.85 7.15
CA LYS A 66 11.27 -2.54 5.96
C LYS A 66 11.50 -1.77 4.67
N ASN A 67 11.66 -2.51 3.59
CA ASN A 67 11.56 -2.03 2.21
C ASN A 67 10.22 -2.45 1.60
N VAL A 68 9.77 -1.73 0.58
CA VAL A 68 8.54 -2.06 -0.17
C VAL A 68 8.83 -2.05 -1.65
N PHE A 69 8.39 -3.10 -2.34
CA PHE A 69 8.55 -3.28 -3.77
C PHE A 69 7.20 -3.52 -4.43
N ARG A 70 6.95 -2.87 -5.56
CA ARG A 70 5.83 -3.21 -6.43
C ARG A 70 6.26 -4.23 -7.46
N LEU A 71 5.52 -5.33 -7.53
CA LEU A 71 5.75 -6.41 -8.49
C LEU A 71 4.74 -6.30 -9.64
N TYR A 72 5.25 -6.29 -10.86
CA TYR A 72 4.45 -6.19 -12.08
C TYR A 72 4.34 -7.54 -12.80
N GLY A 73 3.18 -7.76 -13.42
CA GLY A 73 2.89 -8.93 -14.24
C GLY A 73 3.31 -8.76 -15.69
N ALA A 74 3.27 -9.86 -16.44
CA ALA A 74 3.60 -9.86 -17.87
C ALA A 74 2.68 -8.97 -18.73
N ASP A 75 1.49 -8.65 -18.23
CA ASP A 75 0.55 -7.71 -18.83
C ASP A 75 0.89 -6.22 -18.55
N GLY A 76 2.00 -5.96 -17.85
CA GLY A 76 2.44 -4.62 -17.47
C GLY A 76 1.66 -4.02 -16.30
N HIS A 77 0.75 -4.79 -15.69
CA HIS A 77 -0.04 -4.32 -14.56
C HIS A 77 0.65 -4.58 -13.22
N ALA A 78 0.46 -3.66 -12.27
CA ALA A 78 0.90 -3.86 -10.91
C ALA A 78 0.07 -4.98 -10.25
N LEU A 79 0.73 -6.04 -9.77
CA LEU A 79 0.06 -7.21 -9.20
C LEU A 79 -0.08 -7.15 -7.68
N ILE A 80 1.00 -6.72 -7.02
CA ILE A 80 1.12 -6.75 -5.56
C ILE A 80 2.23 -5.80 -5.09
N ASP A 81 2.03 -5.16 -3.94
CA ASP A 81 3.10 -4.51 -3.19
C ASP A 81 3.62 -5.49 -2.13
N LEU A 82 4.92 -5.75 -2.14
CA LEU A 82 5.62 -6.69 -1.27
C LEU A 82 6.46 -5.91 -0.25
N LEU A 83 6.16 -6.10 1.04
CA LEU A 83 6.99 -5.65 2.14
C LEU A 83 8.05 -6.72 2.43
N GLN A 84 9.29 -6.27 2.62
CA GLN A 84 10.43 -7.10 3.03
C GLN A 84 11.17 -6.41 4.17
N ARG A 85 11.91 -7.17 4.96
CA ARG A 85 12.90 -6.59 5.87
C ARG A 85 14.02 -5.93 5.06
N VAL A 86 14.69 -4.94 5.65
CA VAL A 86 15.77 -4.20 4.97
C VAL A 86 17.03 -5.03 4.70
N ASP A 87 17.22 -6.13 5.42
CA ASP A 87 18.34 -7.06 5.29
C ASP A 87 18.09 -8.19 4.28
N GLU A 88 16.89 -8.26 3.68
CA GLU A 88 16.59 -9.21 2.60
C GLU A 88 17.12 -8.70 1.26
N ASN A 89 17.55 -9.64 0.41
CA ASN A 89 17.81 -9.34 -0.99
C ASN A 89 16.50 -8.87 -1.67
N PRO A 90 16.54 -7.77 -2.46
CA PRO A 90 15.39 -7.33 -3.23
C PRO A 90 14.89 -8.43 -4.19
N PRO A 91 13.58 -8.49 -4.49
CA PRO A 91 13.07 -9.41 -5.50
C PRO A 91 13.65 -9.05 -6.86
N GLU A 92 13.95 -10.08 -7.65
CA GLU A 92 14.51 -9.92 -8.98
C GLU A 92 13.48 -10.26 -10.06
N VAL A 93 13.63 -9.63 -11.23
CA VAL A 93 12.82 -9.92 -12.42
C VAL A 93 13.05 -11.37 -12.85
N GLY A 94 11.96 -12.07 -13.17
CA GLY A 94 12.01 -13.48 -13.61
C GLY A 94 12.22 -14.49 -12.47
N GLN A 95 12.48 -14.04 -11.25
CA GLN A 95 12.62 -14.93 -10.09
C GLN A 95 11.30 -15.12 -9.37
N LYS A 96 11.05 -16.35 -8.91
CA LYS A 96 9.81 -16.72 -8.22
C LYS A 96 9.84 -16.24 -6.77
N VAL A 97 8.88 -15.38 -6.40
CA VAL A 97 8.76 -14.79 -5.06
C VAL A 97 7.49 -15.30 -4.37
N LEU A 98 7.63 -15.83 -3.16
CA LEU A 98 6.48 -16.18 -2.31
C LEU A 98 5.94 -14.93 -1.62
N CYS A 99 4.72 -14.52 -1.98
CA CYS A 99 4.01 -13.40 -1.39
C CYS A 99 2.94 -13.92 -0.43
N ARG A 100 2.97 -13.49 0.83
CA ARG A 100 2.06 -13.97 1.88
C ARG A 100 1.21 -12.85 2.44
N HIS A 101 -0.04 -13.13 2.73
CA HIS A 101 -0.81 -12.26 3.61
C HIS A 101 -0.22 -12.35 5.02
N PRO A 102 -0.02 -11.23 5.73
CA PRO A 102 0.70 -11.22 7.00
C PRO A 102 0.00 -11.97 8.14
N PHE A 103 -1.32 -12.19 8.05
CA PHE A 103 -2.12 -12.77 9.14
C PHE A 103 -3.11 -13.86 8.70
N GLN A 104 -3.16 -14.19 7.41
CA GLN A 104 -4.11 -15.19 6.88
C GLN A 104 -3.31 -16.20 6.10
N GLU A 105 -2.93 -17.30 6.75
CA GLU A 105 -1.92 -18.23 6.23
C GLU A 105 -2.30 -18.87 4.89
N SER A 106 -3.60 -19.11 4.68
CA SER A 106 -4.16 -19.65 3.44
C SER A 106 -4.05 -18.68 2.26
N LYS A 107 -3.89 -17.38 2.51
CA LYS A 107 -3.73 -16.35 1.47
C LYS A 107 -2.26 -16.15 1.15
N ARG A 108 -1.77 -16.94 0.20
CA ARG A 108 -0.40 -16.86 -0.31
C ARG A 108 -0.37 -17.20 -1.80
N ALA A 109 0.57 -16.60 -2.52
CA ALA A 109 0.75 -16.84 -3.94
C ALA A 109 2.23 -16.69 -4.32
N TYR A 110 2.62 -17.40 -5.37
CA TYR A 110 3.88 -17.14 -6.03
C TYR A 110 3.69 -16.09 -7.13
N VAL A 111 4.62 -15.16 -7.22
CA VAL A 111 4.69 -14.16 -8.28
C VAL A 111 6.04 -14.29 -8.98
N ILE A 112 6.03 -14.26 -10.31
CA ILE A 112 7.24 -14.12 -11.12
C ILE A 112 7.12 -12.74 -11.77
N PRO A 113 7.79 -11.71 -11.23
CA PRO A 113 7.63 -10.35 -11.71
C PRO A 113 8.38 -10.15 -13.03
N THR A 114 7.77 -9.42 -13.96
CA THR A 114 8.45 -8.94 -15.18
C THR A 114 9.11 -7.58 -14.97
N GLN A 115 8.66 -6.85 -13.95
CA GLN A 115 9.28 -5.63 -13.47
C GLN A 115 9.15 -5.56 -11.94
N VAL A 116 10.18 -5.02 -11.30
CA VAL A 116 10.24 -4.77 -9.86
C VAL A 116 10.54 -3.29 -9.66
N GLU A 117 9.71 -2.60 -8.88
CA GLU A 117 9.91 -1.18 -8.56
C GLU A 117 10.06 -0.98 -7.05
N PRO A 118 11.19 -0.44 -6.56
CA PRO A 118 11.29 0.00 -5.17
C PRO A 118 10.42 1.24 -4.92
N LEU A 119 9.55 1.18 -3.92
CA LEU A 119 8.60 2.27 -3.63
C LEU A 119 9.14 3.30 -2.65
N TYR A 120 10.06 2.93 -1.77
CA TYR A 120 10.72 3.87 -0.87
C TYR A 120 11.89 4.57 -1.56
N ARG A 121 11.95 5.89 -1.40
CA ARG A 121 13.04 6.74 -1.87
C ARG A 121 13.49 7.65 -0.73
N VAL A 122 14.80 7.78 -0.57
CA VAL A 122 15.40 8.64 0.46
C VAL A 122 15.37 10.10 -0.02
N TYR A 123 14.48 10.92 0.52
CA TYR A 123 14.43 12.35 0.23
C TYR A 123 15.20 13.21 1.24
N TRP A 124 15.44 12.66 2.43
CA TRP A 124 16.11 13.35 3.53
C TRP A 124 17.08 12.40 4.22
N THR A 125 18.33 12.82 4.37
CA THR A 125 19.35 12.07 5.12
C THR A 125 20.37 13.04 5.70
N GLU A 126 20.95 12.72 6.86
CA GLU A 126 22.00 13.53 7.50
C GLU A 126 21.64 15.03 7.65
N GLY A 127 20.36 15.32 7.95
CA GLY A 127 19.90 16.70 8.16
C GLY A 127 19.77 17.55 6.89
N ARG A 128 19.86 16.95 5.69
CA ARG A 128 19.72 17.64 4.41
C ARG A 128 18.81 16.89 3.44
N VAL A 129 18.28 17.64 2.48
CA VAL A 129 17.56 17.09 1.33
C VAL A 129 18.56 16.28 0.49
N ALA A 130 18.28 15.00 0.29
CA ALA A 130 19.17 14.06 -0.38
C ALA A 130 19.10 14.12 -1.91
N GLN A 131 17.96 14.59 -2.44
CA GLN A 131 17.70 14.68 -3.87
C GLN A 131 16.69 15.79 -4.18
N VAL A 132 16.71 16.29 -5.41
CA VAL A 132 15.78 17.34 -5.87
C VAL A 132 14.33 16.84 -5.76
N LEU A 133 13.44 17.70 -5.26
CA LEU A 133 12.02 17.39 -5.20
C LEU A 133 11.40 17.50 -6.61
N PRO A 134 10.49 16.59 -6.99
CA PRO A 134 9.83 16.66 -8.28
C PRO A 134 8.91 17.88 -8.36
N SER A 135 8.81 18.46 -9.55
CA SER A 135 7.84 19.49 -9.91
C SER A 135 6.40 18.97 -9.88
N LEU A 136 5.42 19.88 -9.88
CA LEU A 136 4.01 19.51 -9.91
C LEU A 136 3.64 18.76 -11.20
N GLU A 137 4.24 19.14 -12.32
CA GLU A 137 4.09 18.50 -13.62
C GLU A 137 4.60 17.06 -13.58
N GLU A 138 5.82 16.82 -13.08
CA GLU A 138 6.38 15.47 -12.92
C GLU A 138 5.55 14.62 -11.95
N VAL A 139 5.05 15.19 -10.85
CA VAL A 139 4.15 14.48 -9.93
C VAL A 139 2.85 14.10 -10.64
N ARG A 140 2.24 15.01 -11.41
CA ARG A 140 1.01 14.74 -12.17
C ARG A 140 1.23 13.64 -13.20
N GLU A 141 2.30 13.72 -13.99
CA GLU A 141 2.64 12.73 -15.01
C GLU A 141 2.87 11.36 -14.39
N ARG A 142 3.61 11.29 -13.28
CA ARG A 142 3.82 10.05 -12.53
C ARG A 142 2.50 9.44 -12.06
N VAL A 143 1.60 10.23 -11.48
CA VAL A 143 0.28 9.74 -11.04
C VAL A 143 -0.52 9.20 -12.22
N GLN A 144 -0.55 9.92 -13.35
CA GLN A 144 -1.25 9.47 -14.56
C GLN A 144 -0.65 8.17 -15.11
N ALA A 145 0.68 8.04 -15.13
CA ALA A 145 1.35 6.82 -15.55
C ALA A 145 1.01 5.65 -14.60
N SER A 146 1.09 5.85 -13.27
CA SER A 146 0.75 4.81 -12.29
C SER A 146 -0.72 4.37 -12.35
N LEU A 147 -1.66 5.27 -12.65
CA LEU A 147 -3.07 4.88 -12.83
C LEU A 147 -3.28 3.98 -14.06
N ARG A 148 -2.44 4.10 -15.09
CA ARG A 148 -2.49 3.24 -16.29
C ARG A 148 -1.97 1.83 -15.98
N THR A 149 -1.05 1.67 -15.05
CA THR A 149 -0.53 0.35 -14.65
C THR A 149 -1.48 -0.41 -13.72
N LEU A 150 -2.48 0.24 -13.12
CA LEU A 150 -3.50 -0.44 -12.32
C LEU A 150 -4.55 -1.10 -13.21
N ARG A 151 -4.89 -2.35 -12.90
CA ARG A 151 -6.01 -3.06 -13.53
C ARG A 151 -7.32 -2.32 -13.32
N GLN A 152 -8.24 -2.46 -14.28
CA GLN A 152 -9.52 -1.74 -14.27
C GLN A 152 -10.40 -2.07 -13.06
N ASP A 153 -10.32 -3.28 -12.53
CA ASP A 153 -11.12 -3.71 -11.37
C ASP A 153 -10.68 -3.09 -10.04
N HIS A 154 -9.47 -2.54 -9.96
CA HIS A 154 -9.03 -1.70 -8.84
C HIS A 154 -9.51 -0.25 -8.95
N LYS A 155 -9.82 0.21 -10.17
CA LYS A 155 -10.18 1.61 -10.46
C LYS A 155 -11.68 1.88 -10.48
N ARG A 156 -12.51 0.83 -10.46
CA ARG A 156 -13.97 0.98 -10.44
C ARG A 156 -14.42 1.70 -9.16
N THR A 157 -15.37 2.61 -9.31
CA THR A 157 -15.94 3.37 -8.19
C THR A 157 -16.77 2.47 -7.26
N LEU A 158 -17.50 1.51 -7.84
CA LEU A 158 -18.36 0.60 -7.08
C LEU A 158 -17.66 -0.72 -6.79
N ASN A 159 -17.54 -1.05 -5.49
CA ASN A 159 -16.97 -2.30 -4.98
C ASN A 159 -15.60 -2.66 -5.59
N PRO A 160 -14.59 -1.77 -5.59
CA PRO A 160 -13.28 -2.07 -6.18
C PRO A 160 -12.67 -3.33 -5.60
N THR A 161 -11.98 -4.10 -6.43
CA THR A 161 -11.18 -5.24 -5.96
C THR A 161 -10.08 -4.70 -5.06
N PRO A 162 -9.90 -5.20 -3.82
CA PRO A 162 -8.80 -4.77 -2.97
C PRO A 162 -7.44 -5.04 -3.64
N TYR A 163 -6.59 -4.03 -3.65
CA TYR A 163 -5.21 -4.21 -4.10
C TYR A 163 -4.43 -5.04 -3.08
N LYS A 164 -3.57 -5.94 -3.56
CA LYS A 164 -2.86 -6.87 -2.69
C LYS A 164 -1.63 -6.19 -2.10
N VAL A 165 -1.49 -6.31 -0.78
CA VAL A 165 -0.27 -5.98 -0.05
C VAL A 165 0.16 -7.24 0.69
N ALA A 166 1.38 -7.69 0.44
CA ALA A 166 1.93 -8.91 1.01
C ALA A 166 3.24 -8.65 1.75
N VAL A 167 3.67 -9.66 2.50
CA VAL A 167 4.99 -9.74 3.13
C VAL A 167 5.79 -10.88 2.49
N SER A 168 7.12 -10.78 2.50
CA SER A 168 8.01 -11.89 2.18
C SER A 168 7.84 -13.05 3.17
N ASP A 169 8.37 -14.22 2.82
CA ASP A 169 8.39 -15.36 3.72
C ASP A 169 9.22 -15.06 5.00
N ASN A 170 10.37 -14.40 4.88
CA ASN A 170 11.16 -14.01 6.05
C ASN A 170 10.41 -13.02 6.95
N LEU A 171 9.82 -11.97 6.38
CA LEU A 171 9.05 -11.00 7.16
C LEU A 171 7.82 -11.65 7.79
N TYR A 172 7.13 -12.55 7.09
CA TYR A 172 6.04 -13.35 7.64
C TYR A 172 6.49 -14.14 8.87
N ASN A 173 7.53 -14.95 8.76
CA ASN A 173 8.02 -15.79 9.85
C ASN A 173 8.45 -14.92 11.04
N PHE A 174 9.15 -13.82 10.77
CA PHE A 174 9.61 -12.86 11.78
C PHE A 174 8.45 -12.18 12.54
N ILE A 175 7.36 -11.81 11.85
CA ILE A 175 6.15 -11.29 12.51
C ILE A 175 5.56 -12.32 13.48
N HIS A 176 5.42 -13.58 13.04
CA HIS A 176 4.79 -14.63 13.83
C HIS A 176 5.66 -15.03 15.03
N GLU A 177 6.98 -15.09 14.84
CA GLU A 177 7.93 -15.33 15.94
C GLU A 177 7.83 -14.25 17.01
N LEU A 178 7.91 -12.98 16.63
CA LEU A 178 7.78 -11.87 17.58
C LEU A 178 6.41 -11.81 18.23
N TRP A 179 5.35 -12.15 17.49
CA TRP A 179 4.02 -12.24 18.08
C TRP A 179 3.97 -13.33 19.15
N LEU A 180 4.37 -14.56 18.84
CA LEU A 180 4.36 -15.67 19.78
C LEU A 180 5.18 -15.39 21.05
N GLN A 181 6.33 -14.71 20.92
CA GLN A 181 7.16 -14.30 22.05
C GLN A 181 6.50 -13.26 22.98
N ASN A 182 5.57 -12.45 22.47
CA ASN A 182 4.94 -11.35 23.20
C ASN A 182 3.46 -11.60 23.52
N ALA A 183 2.85 -12.63 22.94
CA ALA A 183 1.45 -12.97 23.19
C ALA A 183 1.30 -13.45 24.65
N PRO A 184 0.27 -12.98 25.38
CA PRO A 184 0.05 -13.44 26.73
C PRO A 184 -0.25 -14.95 26.73
N ILE A 185 0.43 -15.68 27.62
CA ILE A 185 0.16 -17.09 27.87
C ILE A 185 -0.96 -17.14 28.91
N GLY A 186 -2.08 -17.76 28.54
CA GLY A 186 -3.15 -18.02 29.49
C GLY A 186 -2.80 -19.20 30.39
N GLU A 187 -3.01 -19.06 31.69
CA GLU A 187 -3.02 -20.19 32.61
C GLU A 187 -4.46 -20.71 32.72
N LEU A 188 -4.63 -22.02 32.52
CA LEU A 188 -5.92 -22.70 32.74
C LEU A 188 -5.87 -23.33 34.14
N SER A 189 -6.68 -22.80 35.06
CA SER A 189 -6.93 -23.35 36.41
C SER A 189 -8.28 -24.04 36.46
#